data_AF-A0A821GK62-F1
#
_entry.id   AF-A0A821GK62-F1
#
_cell.length_a   1.000
_cell.length_b   1.000
_cell.length_c   1.000
_cell.angle_alpha   90.00
_cell.angle_beta   90.00
_cell.angle_gamma   90.00
#
_symmetry.space_group_name_H-M   'P 1'
#
loop_
_entity.id
_entity.type
_entity.pdbx_description
1 polymer ?
#
loop_
_entity_poly.entity_id
_entity_poly.type
_entity_poly.pdbx_seq_one_letter_code
_entity_poly.pdbx_strand_id
1 'polypeptide(L)'
;MKQLIVGAFLIPFLICGISFLGNFISIYYGSSRSIPFTVMLSVAAICLFVILSLTAIGTVFERNINGKINHPCQTNAVLQSIPEKKWFIEPYVIILASEILLFGSIFIEMYFLFTSFWAYKIYYVYGFMLLIFLILIVVIVCITIVATYFLFNSEDNRR
;
A
#
# COMPACT_ATOMS: atom_id res chain seq x y z
N MET A 1 -15.44 12.43 -1.41
CA MET A 1 -16.19 12.22 -0.14
C MET A 1 -16.43 10.72 0.10
N LYS A 2 -17.18 9.99 -0.73
CA LYS A 2 -17.43 8.55 -0.51
C LYS A 2 -16.15 7.70 -0.47
N GLN A 3 -15.25 7.87 -1.44
CA GLN A 3 -13.96 7.17 -1.46
C GLN A 3 -13.04 7.56 -0.29
N LEU A 4 -13.21 8.78 0.24
CA LEU A 4 -12.48 9.24 1.41
C LEU A 4 -12.89 8.50 2.67
N ILE A 5 -14.21 8.41 2.91
CA ILE A 5 -14.75 7.72 4.08
C ILE A 5 -14.40 6.23 4.02
N VAL A 6 -14.51 5.63 2.83
CA VAL A 6 -14.12 4.23 2.65
C VAL A 6 -12.62 4.04 2.94
N GLY A 7 -11.73 4.86 2.37
CA GLY A 7 -10.29 4.76 2.65
C GLY A 7 -9.91 5.03 4.11
N ALA A 8 -10.51 6.05 4.72
CA ALA A 8 -10.20 6.51 6.07
C ALA A 8 -10.65 5.55 7.17
N PHE A 9 -11.69 4.74 6.94
CA PHE A 9 -12.22 3.81 7.95
C PHE A 9 -11.91 2.33 7.64
N LEU A 10 -11.92 1.92 6.37
CA LEU A 10 -11.80 0.51 5.99
C LEU A 10 -10.40 -0.06 6.31
N ILE A 11 -9.35 0.67 5.94
CA ILE A 11 -7.95 0.25 6.14
C ILE A 11 -7.59 0.17 7.64
N PRO A 12 -7.81 1.21 8.46
CA PRO A 12 -7.49 1.13 9.89
C PRO A 12 -8.37 0.13 10.64
N PHE A 13 -9.63 -0.05 10.25
CA PHE A 13 -10.49 -1.07 10.85
C PHE A 13 -9.98 -2.49 10.55
N LEU A 14 -9.52 -2.76 9.33
CA LEU A 14 -8.90 -4.05 8.98
C LEU A 14 -7.63 -4.31 9.79
N ILE A 15 -6.73 -3.33 9.88
CA ILE A 15 -5.47 -3.47 10.63
C ILE A 15 -5.74 -3.72 12.11
N CYS A 16 -6.67 -2.95 12.69
CA CYS A 16 -7.08 -3.12 14.08
C CYS A 16 -7.75 -4.49 14.31
N GLY A 17 -8.63 -4.91 13.39
CA GLY A 17 -9.34 -6.20 13.47
C GLY A 17 -8.39 -7.39 13.41
N ILE A 18 -7.43 -7.41 12.47
CA ILE A 18 -6.43 -8.46 12.35
C ILE A 18 -5.56 -8.53 13.61
N SER A 19 -5.15 -7.37 14.15
CA SER A 19 -4.37 -7.30 15.40
C SER A 19 -5.16 -7.82 16.60
N PHE A 20 -6.46 -7.50 16.67
CA PHE A 20 -7.37 -8.01 17.71
C PHE A 20 -7.53 -9.53 17.65
N LEU A 21 -7.74 -10.08 16.45
CA LEU A 21 -7.87 -11.52 16.23
C LEU A 21 -6.58 -12.27 16.59
N GLY A 22 -5.43 -11.74 16.16
CA GLY A 22 -4.12 -12.30 16.52
C GLY A 22 -3.88 -12.30 18.03
N ASN A 23 -4.32 -11.26 18.74
CA ASN A 23 -4.21 -11.20 20.19
C ASN A 23 -5.13 -12.21 20.90
N PHE A 24 -6.36 -12.38 20.39
CA PHE A 24 -7.30 -13.35 20.92
C PHE A 24 -6.74 -14.78 20.85
N ILE A 25 -6.07 -15.12 19.74
CA ILE A 25 -5.35 -16.38 19.58
C ILE A 25 -4.18 -16.47 20.57
N SER A 26 -3.41 -15.41 20.75
CA SER A 26 -2.29 -15.35 21.70
C SER A 26 -2.72 -15.58 23.16
N ILE A 27 -3.86 -15.00 23.56
CA ILE A 27 -4.50 -15.22 24.87
C ILE A 27 -4.92 -16.68 25.03
N TYR A 28 -5.53 -17.27 24.00
CA TYR A 28 -5.99 -18.66 24.02
C TYR A 28 -4.84 -19.66 24.24
N TYR A 29 -3.69 -19.43 23.60
CA TYR A 29 -2.48 -20.26 23.77
C TYR A 29 -1.65 -19.91 25.02
N GLY A 30 -2.08 -18.95 25.85
CA GLY A 30 -1.37 -18.57 27.07
C GLY A 30 0.04 -18.00 26.82
N SER A 31 0.27 -17.39 25.66
CA SER A 31 1.59 -16.89 25.27
C SER A 31 2.00 -15.68 26.11
N SER A 32 3.28 -15.61 26.54
CA SER A 32 3.83 -14.51 27.35
C SER A 32 3.87 -13.14 26.63
N ARG A 33 3.44 -13.06 25.36
CA ARG A 33 3.19 -11.82 24.61
C ARG A 33 1.71 -11.45 24.50
N SER A 34 0.86 -12.04 25.34
CA SER A 34 -0.53 -11.62 25.47
C SER A 34 -0.61 -10.17 25.94
N ILE A 35 -1.26 -9.32 25.16
CA ILE A 35 -1.40 -7.90 25.47
C ILE A 35 -2.69 -7.75 26.28
N PRO A 36 -2.68 -7.10 27.45
CA PRO A 36 -3.89 -6.89 28.23
C PRO A 36 -4.92 -6.12 27.40
N PHE A 37 -6.19 -6.51 27.54
CA PHE A 37 -7.31 -6.00 26.73
C PHE A 37 -7.37 -4.46 26.65
N THR A 38 -7.07 -3.79 27.76
CA THR A 38 -7.02 -2.32 27.86
C THR A 38 -6.00 -1.68 26.92
N VAL A 39 -4.81 -2.29 26.79
CA VAL A 39 -3.77 -1.76 25.91
C VAL A 39 -4.20 -1.93 24.45
N MET A 40 -4.87 -3.02 24.12
CA MET A 40 -5.35 -3.24 22.76
C MET A 40 -6.44 -2.25 22.34
N LEU A 41 -7.36 -1.91 23.25
CA LEU A 41 -8.35 -0.85 23.03
C LEU A 41 -7.68 0.53 22.89
N SER A 42 -6.64 0.81 23.70
CA SER A 42 -5.90 2.07 23.61
C SER A 42 -5.15 2.21 22.28
N VAL A 43 -4.52 1.15 21.80
CA VAL A 43 -3.82 1.11 20.51
C VAL A 43 -4.80 1.29 19.36
N ALA A 44 -5.97 0.64 19.42
CA ALA A 44 -7.05 0.82 18.45
C ALA A 44 -7.52 2.29 18.38
N ALA A 45 -7.76 2.91 19.54
CA ALA A 45 -8.20 4.30 19.64
C ALA A 45 -7.13 5.28 19.11
N ILE A 46 -5.87 5.08 19.48
CA ILE A 46 -4.75 5.91 19.01
C ILE A 46 -4.59 5.77 17.49
N CYS A 47 -4.61 4.54 16.96
CA CYS A 47 -4.54 4.30 15.51
C CYS A 47 -5.67 4.99 14.76
N LEU A 48 -6.91 4.84 15.21
CA LEU A 48 -8.05 5.50 14.58
C LEU A 48 -7.92 7.02 14.64
N PHE A 49 -7.52 7.58 15.78
CA PHE A 49 -7.40 9.03 15.95
C PHE A 49 -6.28 9.63 15.09
N VAL A 50 -5.11 8.98 15.06
CA VAL A 50 -3.96 9.41 14.25
C VAL A 50 -4.27 9.32 12.76
N ILE A 51 -4.81 8.19 12.29
CA ILE A 51 -5.08 7.97 10.86
C ILE A 51 -6.21 8.90 10.37
N LEU A 52 -7.24 9.10 11.19
CA LEU A 52 -8.34 10.00 10.87
C LEU A 52 -7.88 11.46 10.82
N SER A 53 -7.05 11.90 11.78
CA SER A 53 -6.45 13.24 11.76
C SER A 53 -5.54 13.43 10.55
N LEU A 54 -4.68 12.45 10.25
CA LEU A 54 -3.74 12.54 9.13
C LEU A 54 -4.47 12.57 7.78
N THR A 55 -5.54 11.79 7.63
CA THR A 55 -6.37 11.79 6.41
C THR A 55 -7.16 13.09 6.28
N ALA A 56 -7.70 13.63 7.39
CA ALA A 56 -8.37 14.92 7.38
C ALA A 56 -7.42 16.05 6.94
N ILE A 57 -6.22 16.11 7.53
CA ILE A 57 -5.18 17.09 7.17
C ILE A 57 -4.77 16.93 5.71
N GLY A 58 -4.49 15.69 5.27
CA GLY A 58 -4.13 15.40 3.88
C GLY A 58 -5.17 15.91 2.89
N THR A 59 -6.46 15.71 3.19
CA THR A 59 -7.54 16.19 2.31
C THR A 59 -7.72 17.69 2.31
N VAL A 60 -7.54 18.35 3.46
CA VAL A 60 -7.61 19.81 3.53
C VAL A 60 -6.44 20.40 2.75
N PHE A 61 -5.24 19.83 2.90
CA PHE A 61 -4.03 20.25 2.20
C PHE A 61 -4.16 20.06 0.68
N GLU A 62 -4.65 18.90 0.24
CA GLU A 62 -4.92 18.62 -1.17
C GLU A 62 -5.97 19.58 -1.75
N ARG A 63 -7.03 19.90 -1.00
CA ARG A 63 -8.06 20.86 -1.46
C ARG A 63 -7.56 22.30 -1.48
N ASN A 64 -6.58 22.64 -0.64
CA ASN A 64 -6.01 23.99 -0.58
C ASN A 64 -4.97 24.21 -1.69
N ILE A 65 -4.11 23.21 -1.95
CA ILE A 65 -3.09 23.26 -2.99
C ILE A 65 -3.70 23.09 -4.39
N ASN A 66 -4.62 22.14 -4.55
CA ASN A 66 -5.15 21.73 -5.85
C ASN A 66 -6.45 22.48 -6.20
N GLY A 67 -6.57 23.75 -5.76
CA GLY A 67 -7.77 24.57 -5.85
C GLY A 67 -8.52 24.41 -7.18
N LYS A 68 -9.87 24.34 -7.12
CA LYS A 68 -10.82 24.09 -8.23
C LYS A 68 -10.15 23.49 -9.48
N ILE A 69 -10.17 22.15 -9.58
CA ILE A 69 -9.68 21.39 -10.74
C ILE A 69 -10.25 22.03 -12.02
N ASN A 70 -9.44 22.88 -12.65
CA ASN A 70 -9.70 23.38 -13.99
C ASN A 70 -9.20 22.28 -14.91
N HIS A 71 -10.11 21.38 -15.28
CA HIS A 71 -9.95 20.48 -16.41
C HIS A 71 -9.42 21.31 -17.61
N PRO A 72 -8.16 21.12 -18.04
CA PRO A 72 -7.64 21.82 -19.22
C PRO A 72 -8.23 21.24 -20.51
N CYS A 73 -9.02 20.18 -20.41
CA CYS A 73 -9.62 19.48 -21.51
C CYS A 73 -10.87 20.26 -21.97
N GLN A 74 -10.76 20.91 -23.12
CA GLN A 74 -11.93 21.23 -23.93
C GLN A 74 -12.58 19.89 -24.28
N THR A 75 -13.77 19.62 -23.74
CA THR A 75 -14.53 18.41 -24.07
C THR A 75 -14.85 18.43 -25.56
N ASN A 76 -14.07 17.68 -26.33
CA ASN A 76 -14.36 17.48 -27.74
C ASN A 76 -15.61 16.60 -27.79
N ALA A 77 -16.72 17.11 -28.34
CA ALA A 77 -18.01 16.41 -28.36
C ALA A 77 -18.03 15.20 -29.32
N VAL A 78 -16.89 14.88 -29.93
CA VAL A 78 -16.72 13.71 -30.77
C VAL A 78 -16.57 12.49 -29.87
N LEU A 79 -17.60 11.64 -29.82
CA LEU A 79 -17.53 10.31 -29.23
C LEU A 79 -16.43 9.52 -29.95
N GLN A 80 -15.26 9.39 -29.34
CA GLN A 80 -14.27 8.42 -29.77
C GLN A 80 -14.89 7.02 -29.64
N SER A 81 -14.74 6.19 -30.66
CA SER A 81 -15.17 4.80 -30.61
C SER A 81 -14.40 4.11 -29.47
N ILE A 82 -15.11 3.66 -28.44
CA ILE A 82 -14.54 2.98 -27.27
C ILE A 82 -13.70 1.79 -27.78
N PRO A 83 -12.37 1.81 -27.62
CA PRO A 83 -11.54 0.69 -28.03
C PRO A 83 -11.93 -0.57 -27.25
N GLU A 84 -11.94 -1.72 -27.91
CA GLU A 84 -12.27 -2.98 -27.25
C GLU A 84 -11.32 -3.24 -26.07
N LYS A 85 -11.91 -3.57 -24.91
CA LYS A 85 -11.20 -3.75 -23.66
C LYS A 85 -10.25 -4.94 -23.76
N LYS A 86 -8.95 -4.68 -23.87
CA LYS A 86 -7.92 -5.73 -23.78
C LYS A 86 -7.91 -6.31 -22.37
N TRP A 87 -7.90 -7.64 -22.26
CA TRP A 87 -7.92 -8.39 -20.99
C TRP A 87 -6.80 -7.98 -20.02
N PHE A 88 -5.62 -7.64 -20.53
CA PHE A 88 -4.46 -7.23 -19.71
C PHE A 88 -4.59 -5.85 -19.04
N ILE A 89 -5.56 -5.03 -19.46
CA ILE A 89 -5.76 -3.66 -18.95
C ILE A 89 -6.80 -3.67 -17.81
N GLU A 90 -7.31 -4.84 -17.43
CA GLU A 90 -8.22 -4.94 -16.29
C GLU A 90 -7.51 -4.58 -14.97
N PRO A 91 -8.13 -3.74 -14.11
CA PRO A 91 -7.51 -3.29 -12.86
C PRO A 91 -7.15 -4.47 -11.95
N TYR A 92 -7.92 -5.55 -11.99
CA TYR A 92 -7.64 -6.77 -11.22
C TYR A 92 -6.35 -7.47 -11.68
N VAL A 93 -6.12 -7.54 -13.00
CA VAL A 93 -4.91 -8.15 -13.58
C VAL A 93 -3.68 -7.32 -13.26
N ILE A 94 -3.79 -5.98 -13.31
CA ILE A 94 -2.70 -5.06 -12.97
C ILE A 94 -2.29 -5.20 -11.50
N ILE A 95 -3.26 -5.33 -10.59
CA ILE A 95 -3.01 -5.54 -9.16
C ILE A 95 -2.26 -6.86 -8.95
N LEU A 96 -2.78 -7.97 -9.49
CA LEU A 96 -2.14 -9.29 -9.36
C LEU A 96 -0.72 -9.32 -9.95
N ALA A 97 -0.51 -8.71 -11.12
CA ALA A 97 0.81 -8.63 -11.74
C ALA A 97 1.80 -7.82 -10.89
N SER A 98 1.35 -6.72 -10.29
CA SER A 98 2.18 -5.89 -9.40
C SER A 98 2.57 -6.64 -8.13
N GLU A 99 1.66 -7.44 -7.56
CA GLU A 99 1.96 -8.25 -6.38
C GLU A 99 2.96 -9.36 -6.65
N ILE A 100 2.85 -10.05 -7.79
CA ILE A 100 3.83 -11.07 -8.22
C ILE A 100 5.23 -10.46 -8.36
N LEU A 101 5.31 -9.24 -8.88
CA LEU A 101 6.58 -8.52 -8.99
C LEU A 101 7.16 -8.14 -7.62
N LEU A 102 6.35 -7.61 -6.70
CA LEU A 102 6.79 -7.33 -5.34
C LEU A 102 7.22 -8.60 -4.59
N PHE A 103 6.47 -9.69 -4.75
CA PHE A 103 6.80 -10.98 -4.15
C PHE A 103 8.15 -11.50 -4.63
N GLY A 104 8.43 -11.41 -5.93
CA GLY A 104 9.73 -11.76 -6.50
C GLY A 104 10.88 -10.92 -5.92
N SER A 105 10.66 -9.61 -5.75
CA SER A 105 11.65 -8.71 -5.14
C SER A 105 12.02 -9.12 -3.72
N ILE A 106 11.02 -9.46 -2.90
CA ILE A 106 11.23 -9.88 -1.50
C ILE A 106 11.95 -11.24 -1.45
N PHE A 107 11.62 -12.16 -2.36
CA PHE A 107 12.26 -13.48 -2.41
C PHE A 107 13.78 -13.39 -2.71
N ILE A 108 14.16 -12.52 -3.64
CA ILE A 108 15.57 -12.29 -4.00
C ILE A 108 16.34 -11.69 -2.81
N GLU A 109 15.74 -10.76 -2.09
CA GLU A 109 16.32 -10.20 -0.86
C GLU A 109 16.54 -11.28 0.21
N MET A 110 15.53 -12.11 0.45
CA MET A 110 15.61 -13.19 1.43
C MET A 110 16.70 -14.21 1.08
N TYR A 111 16.88 -14.54 -0.21
CA TYR A 111 17.97 -15.40 -0.68
C TYR A 111 19.35 -14.80 -0.41
N PHE A 112 19.53 -13.51 -0.67
CA PHE A 112 20.81 -12.83 -0.44
C PHE A 112 21.13 -12.75 1.05
N LEU A 113 20.11 -12.53 1.89
CA LEU A 113 20.21 -12.53 3.33
C LEU A 113 20.71 -13.89 3.86
N PHE A 114 20.13 -15.00 3.40
CA PHE A 114 20.59 -16.35 3.77
C PHE A 114 22.02 -16.65 3.31
N THR A 115 22.37 -16.25 2.08
CA THR A 115 23.72 -16.44 1.54
C THR A 115 24.76 -15.64 2.35
N SER A 116 24.39 -14.44 2.78
CA SER A 116 25.26 -13.58 3.59
C SER A 116 25.53 -14.14 4.99
N PHE A 117 24.54 -14.80 5.60
CA PHE A 117 24.72 -15.49 6.88
C PHE A 117 25.68 -16.67 6.78
N TRP A 118 25.61 -17.44 5.68
CA TRP A 118 26.51 -18.58 5.48
C TRP A 118 27.96 -18.13 5.19
N ALA A 119 28.16 -16.95 4.62
CA ALA A 119 29.51 -16.44 4.34
C ALA A 119 30.28 -15.93 5.60
N TYR A 120 29.71 -16.03 6.81
CA TYR A 120 30.33 -15.69 8.12
C TYR A 120 30.99 -14.29 8.23
N LYS A 121 30.64 -13.33 7.35
CA LYS A 121 31.12 -11.93 7.41
C LYS A 121 30.09 -11.00 8.05
N ILE A 122 29.85 -11.19 9.35
CA ILE A 122 28.82 -10.45 10.11
C ILE A 122 28.98 -8.92 10.04
N TYR A 123 30.22 -8.40 9.94
CA TYR A 123 30.46 -6.95 9.83
C TYR A 123 29.91 -6.31 8.55
N TYR A 124 29.72 -7.08 7.48
CA TYR A 124 29.16 -6.57 6.22
C TYR A 124 27.63 -6.69 6.15
N VAL A 125 27.01 -7.45 7.06
CA VAL A 125 25.57 -7.74 7.03
C VAL A 125 24.74 -6.46 7.19
N TYR A 126 25.07 -5.59 8.15
CA TYR A 126 24.28 -4.38 8.38
C TYR A 126 24.34 -3.37 7.22
N GLY A 127 25.53 -3.14 6.64
CA GLY A 127 25.67 -2.26 5.49
C GLY A 127 25.00 -2.83 4.24
N PHE A 128 25.08 -4.14 4.06
CA PHE A 128 24.48 -4.84 2.95
C PHE A 128 22.94 -4.88 3.05
N MET A 129 22.38 -5.08 4.25
CA MET A 129 20.94 -4.98 4.51
C MET A 129 20.39 -3.58 4.23
N LEU A 130 21.13 -2.53 4.58
CA LEU A 130 20.73 -1.16 4.27
C LEU A 130 20.69 -0.91 2.76
N LEU A 131 21.69 -1.40 2.03
CA LEU A 131 21.76 -1.28 0.57
C LEU A 131 20.58 -2.00 -0.10
N ILE A 132 20.27 -3.22 0.33
CA ILE A 132 19.12 -3.96 -0.18
C ILE A 132 17.81 -3.22 0.12
N PHE A 133 17.63 -2.73 1.35
CA PHE A 133 16.45 -1.98 1.74
C PHE A 133 16.22 -0.75 0.85
N LEU A 134 17.30 -0.03 0.48
CA LEU A 134 17.23 1.12 -0.42
C LEU A 134 16.79 0.69 -1.83
N ILE A 135 17.37 -0.40 -2.36
CA ILE A 135 16.95 -0.96 -3.66
C ILE A 135 15.48 -1.37 -3.62
N LEU A 136 15.03 -1.98 -2.53
CA LEU A 136 13.64 -2.40 -2.37
C LEU A 136 12.68 -1.21 -2.38
N ILE A 137 13.02 -0.10 -1.71
CA ILE A 137 12.25 1.16 -1.81
C ILE A 137 12.14 1.63 -3.27
N VAL A 138 13.25 1.65 -4.00
CA VAL A 138 13.26 2.11 -5.41
C VAL A 138 12.38 1.21 -6.28
N VAL A 139 12.44 -0.10 -6.09
CA VAL A 139 11.61 -1.07 -6.82
C VAL A 139 10.12 -0.88 -6.51
N ILE A 140 9.75 -0.72 -5.23
CA ILE A 140 8.35 -0.45 -4.83
C ILE A 140 7.85 0.84 -5.50
N VAL A 141 8.62 1.91 -5.45
CA VAL A 141 8.25 3.20 -6.06
C VAL A 141 8.05 3.04 -7.57
N CYS A 142 8.98 2.36 -8.26
CA CYS A 142 8.89 2.12 -9.69
C CYS A 142 7.64 1.32 -10.05
N ILE A 143 7.37 0.20 -9.37
CA ILE A 143 6.18 -0.63 -9.60
C ILE A 143 4.90 0.17 -9.33
N THR A 144 4.87 0.97 -8.26
CA THR A 144 3.72 1.82 -7.92
C THR A 144 3.42 2.84 -9.01
N ILE A 145 4.44 3.52 -9.55
CA ILE A 145 4.29 4.49 -10.64
C ILE A 145 3.76 3.79 -11.90
N VAL A 146 4.34 2.66 -12.27
CA VAL A 146 3.93 1.88 -13.46
C VAL A 146 2.49 1.40 -13.33
N ALA A 147 2.13 0.81 -12.19
CA ALA A 147 0.77 0.35 -11.93
C ALA A 147 -0.26 1.50 -11.98
N THR A 148 0.09 2.64 -11.39
CA THR A 148 -0.75 3.85 -11.41
C THR A 148 -0.92 4.39 -12.82
N TYR A 149 0.14 4.40 -13.64
CA TYR A 149 0.08 4.85 -15.02
C TYR A 149 -0.81 3.96 -15.88
N PHE A 150 -0.69 2.63 -15.76
CA PHE A 150 -1.58 1.69 -16.45
C PHE A 150 -3.04 1.85 -16.02
N LEU A 151 -3.28 2.05 -14.73
CA LEU A 151 -4.63 2.29 -14.23
C LEU A 151 -5.20 3.61 -14.79
N PHE A 152 -4.43 4.69 -14.81
CA PHE A 152 -4.88 5.97 -15.36
C PHE A 152 -5.17 5.89 -16.86
N ASN A 153 -4.29 5.23 -17.62
CA ASN A 153 -4.49 5.00 -19.06
C ASN A 153 -5.74 4.13 -19.31
N SER A 154 -6.01 3.14 -18.47
CA SER A 154 -7.24 2.34 -18.56
C SER A 154 -8.52 3.15 -18.33
N GLU A 155 -8.47 4.18 -17.47
CA GLU A 155 -9.62 5.02 -17.16
C GLU A 155 -9.85 6.10 -18.22
N ASP A 156 -8.78 6.67 -18.79
CA ASP A 156 -8.86 7.65 -19.88
C ASP A 156 -9.47 7.03 -21.15
N ASN A 157 -9.05 5.82 -21.53
CA ASN A 157 -9.65 5.09 -22.67
C ASN A 157 -11.13 4.71 -22.46
N ARG A 158 -11.64 4.80 -21.22
CA ARG A 158 -13.05 4.50 -20.90
C ARG A 158 -13.94 5.76 -20.99
N ARG A 159 -13.38 6.96 -20.84
CA ARG A 159 -14.13 8.23 -20.89
C ARG A 159 -14.15 8.80 -22.30
#